data_AF-R9IGL9-F1
#
_entry.id   AF-R9IGL9-F1
#
_cell.length_a   1.000
_cell.length_b   1.000
_cell.length_c   1.000
_cell.angle_alpha   90.00
_cell.angle_beta   90.00
_cell.angle_gamma   90.00
#
_symmetry.space_group_name_H-M   'P 1'
#
loop_
_entity.id
_entity.type
_entity.pdbx_description
1 polymer ?
#
loop_
_entity_poly.entity_id
_entity_poly.type
_entity_poly.pdbx_seq_one_letter_code
_entity_poly.pdbx_strand_id
1 'polypeptide(L)'
;MNDLPMMPQKIPDGVDFCLVTHIHPDHFTEDYLPKGIKIVVQNEEDEQTIRTMRFSDVIALEGNEFSIGSITVTKVPAVHGDTAAVAEEMGCVSGFILSGEDKTLYIAGDTVFYYGIKRTLEEYKSDVIVPNCCEATLPLGRFRHIFAGCVA
;
A
#
# COMPACT_ATOMS: atom_id res chain seq x y z
N MET A 1 -4.69 17.63 16.03
CA MET A 1 -4.40 17.51 14.59
C MET A 1 -3.29 18.49 14.29
N ASN A 2 -2.23 18.04 13.64
CA ASN A 2 -1.20 18.93 13.12
C ASN A 2 -1.67 19.40 11.74
N ASP A 3 -1.44 20.67 11.43
CA ASP A 3 -1.69 21.18 10.08
C ASP A 3 -0.76 20.48 9.08
N LEU A 4 -1.24 20.26 7.86
CA LEU A 4 -0.39 19.80 6.78
C LEU A 4 0.66 20.88 6.45
N PRO A 5 1.89 20.48 6.08
CA PRO A 5 2.94 21.45 5.72
C PRO A 5 2.60 22.27 4.47
N MET A 6 1.58 21.87 3.71
CA MET A 6 1.05 22.56 2.54
C MET A 6 -0.42 22.16 2.30
N MET A 7 -1.11 22.88 1.41
CA MET A 7 -2.48 22.55 1.00
C MET A 7 -2.53 21.19 0.28
N PRO A 8 -3.53 20.32 0.54
CA PRO A 8 -3.64 19.01 -0.10
C PRO A 8 -3.59 19.05 -1.63
N GLN A 9 -4.20 20.08 -2.24
CA GLN A 9 -4.24 20.26 -3.71
C GLN A 9 -2.86 20.54 -4.32
N LYS A 10 -1.87 20.90 -3.50
CA LYS A 10 -0.50 21.18 -3.93
C LYS A 10 0.43 19.99 -3.81
N ILE A 11 0.03 18.94 -3.10
CA ILE A 11 0.83 17.72 -2.93
C ILE A 11 1.08 17.01 -4.27
N PRO A 12 0.10 16.90 -5.20
CA PRO A 12 0.33 16.22 -6.49
C PRO A 12 1.13 17.03 -7.53
N ASP A 13 1.41 18.31 -7.27
CA ASP A 13 2.16 19.16 -8.22
C ASP A 13 3.57 18.57 -8.44
N GLY A 14 3.83 18.05 -9.65
CA GLY A 14 5.10 17.43 -10.01
C GLY A 14 5.23 15.94 -9.66
N VAL A 15 4.14 15.29 -9.24
CA VAL A 15 4.10 13.84 -9.00
C VAL A 15 3.75 13.10 -10.29
N ASP A 16 4.61 12.15 -10.68
CA ASP A 16 4.41 11.35 -11.89
C ASP A 16 3.46 10.14 -11.68
N PHE A 17 3.51 9.53 -10.49
CA PHE A 17 2.77 8.30 -10.15
C PHE A 17 2.17 8.38 -8.74
N CYS A 18 0.97 7.84 -8.58
CA CYS A 18 0.34 7.57 -7.29
C CYS A 18 0.35 6.05 -7.05
N LEU A 19 1.15 5.59 -6.10
CA LEU A 19 1.20 4.17 -5.71
C LEU A 19 0.25 3.93 -4.52
N VAL A 20 -0.70 3.01 -4.69
CA VAL A 20 -1.80 2.79 -3.73
C VAL A 20 -1.70 1.36 -3.17
N THR A 21 -1.53 1.26 -1.85
CA THR A 21 -1.44 -0.05 -1.15
C THR A 21 -2.78 -0.76 -1.08
N HIS A 22 -3.85 0.01 -0.87
CA HIS A 22 -5.25 -0.35 -0.87
C HIS A 22 -6.10 0.94 -0.83
N ILE A 23 -7.42 0.81 -1.00
CA ILE A 23 -8.32 1.95 -1.22
C ILE A 23 -9.16 2.37 0.00
N HIS A 24 -8.70 2.08 1.23
CA HIS A 24 -9.36 2.64 2.41
C HIS A 24 -9.27 4.18 2.42
N PRO A 25 -10.27 4.89 3.00
CA PRO A 25 -10.38 6.34 2.89
C PRO A 25 -9.21 7.13 3.50
N ASP A 26 -8.47 6.53 4.43
CA ASP A 26 -7.26 7.09 5.03
C ASP A 26 -5.99 6.86 4.18
N HIS A 27 -6.08 6.04 3.13
CA HIS A 27 -5.00 5.74 2.19
C HIS A 27 -5.24 6.31 0.79
N PHE A 28 -6.49 6.45 0.36
CA PHE A 28 -6.84 6.94 -0.97
C PHE A 28 -8.02 7.92 -0.94
N THR A 29 -7.90 9.01 -1.69
CA THR A 29 -8.99 9.98 -1.90
C THR A 29 -9.00 10.48 -3.34
N GLU A 30 -10.20 10.69 -3.88
CA GLU A 30 -10.38 11.31 -5.19
C GLU A 30 -10.46 12.85 -5.16
N ASP A 31 -10.53 13.44 -3.96
CA ASP A 31 -10.87 14.86 -3.77
C ASP A 31 -9.78 15.82 -4.26
N TYR A 32 -8.53 15.38 -4.22
CA TYR A 32 -7.36 16.23 -4.47
C TYR A 32 -6.46 15.73 -5.60
N LEU A 33 -6.69 14.53 -6.13
CA LEU A 33 -5.86 13.93 -7.17
C LEU A 33 -6.32 14.37 -8.57
N PRO A 34 -5.39 14.80 -9.45
CA PRO A 34 -5.71 15.05 -10.86
C PRO A 34 -6.24 13.79 -11.54
N LYS A 35 -7.36 13.87 -12.27
CA LYS A 35 -7.98 12.68 -12.91
C LYS A 35 -7.11 11.98 -13.97
N GLY A 36 -6.09 12.66 -14.47
CA GLY A 36 -5.10 12.12 -15.40
C GLY A 36 -3.79 11.65 -14.76
N ILE A 37 -3.66 11.68 -13.43
CA ILE A 37 -2.49 11.09 -12.76
C ILE A 37 -2.45 9.60 -13.00
N LYS A 38 -1.24 9.04 -13.16
CA LYS A 38 -1.06 7.60 -13.27
C LYS A 38 -1.13 6.95 -11.90
N ILE A 39 -2.11 6.06 -11.70
CA ILE A 39 -2.34 5.36 -10.44
C ILE A 39 -1.94 3.90 -10.61
N VAL A 40 -1.11 3.40 -9.71
CA VAL A 40 -0.70 1.99 -9.65
C VAL A 40 -1.32 1.37 -8.40
N VAL A 41 -2.10 0.32 -8.57
CA VAL A 41 -2.86 -0.34 -7.50
C VAL A 41 -2.47 -1.81 -7.33
N GLN A 42 -2.76 -2.37 -6.17
CA GLN A 42 -2.36 -3.73 -5.81
C GLN A 42 -3.02 -4.85 -6.64
N ASN A 43 -4.23 -4.65 -7.15
CA ASN A 43 -5.01 -5.68 -7.84
C ASN A 43 -6.07 -5.08 -8.79
N GLU A 44 -6.72 -5.93 -9.58
CA GLU A 44 -7.75 -5.53 -10.55
C GLU A 44 -9.03 -4.98 -9.90
N GLU A 45 -9.37 -5.44 -8.68
CA GLU A 45 -10.56 -4.99 -7.96
C GLU A 45 -10.46 -3.50 -7.58
N ASP A 46 -9.30 -3.10 -7.06
CA ASP A 46 -8.98 -1.70 -6.77
C ASP A 46 -8.95 -0.86 -8.05
N GLU A 47 -8.40 -1.40 -9.14
CA GLU A 47 -8.38 -0.70 -10.43
C GLU A 47 -9.80 -0.40 -10.91
N GLN A 48 -10.66 -1.42 -10.93
CA GLN A 48 -12.05 -1.27 -11.36
C GLN A 48 -12.78 -0.25 -10.50
N THR A 49 -12.58 -0.30 -9.18
CA THR A 49 -13.19 0.64 -8.24
C THR A 49 -12.72 2.08 -8.50
N ILE A 50 -11.42 2.32 -8.63
CA ILE A 50 -10.88 3.66 -8.90
C ILE A 50 -11.33 4.18 -10.28
N ARG A 51 -11.48 3.32 -11.29
CA ARG A 51 -12.00 3.73 -12.61
C ARG A 51 -13.44 4.27 -12.53
N THR A 52 -14.27 3.77 -11.61
CA THR A 52 -15.62 4.33 -11.38
C THR A 52 -15.57 5.79 -10.90
N MET A 53 -14.46 6.20 -10.28
CA MET A 53 -14.16 7.57 -9.83
C MET A 53 -13.58 8.46 -10.95
N ARG A 54 -13.67 8.02 -12.21
CA ARG A 54 -13.27 8.76 -13.43
C ARG A 54 -11.77 9.03 -13.59
N PHE A 55 -10.92 8.26 -12.90
CA PHE A 55 -9.48 8.26 -13.22
C PHE A 55 -9.24 7.48 -14.52
N SER A 56 -8.48 8.08 -15.45
CA SER A 56 -8.27 7.50 -16.78
C SER A 56 -7.07 6.57 -16.87
N ASP A 57 -6.02 6.81 -16.08
CA ASP A 57 -4.75 6.09 -16.13
C ASP A 57 -4.53 5.34 -14.81
N VAL A 58 -5.12 4.14 -14.73
CA VAL A 58 -5.02 3.25 -13.57
C VAL A 58 -4.44 1.92 -14.05
N ILE A 59 -3.51 1.35 -13.30
CA ILE A 59 -2.79 0.11 -13.64
C ILE A 59 -2.82 -0.82 -12.43
N ALA A 60 -3.47 -1.97 -12.55
CA ALA A 60 -3.31 -3.05 -11.59
C ALA A 60 -1.97 -3.76 -11.75
N LEU A 61 -1.35 -4.12 -10.61
CA LEU A 61 -0.21 -5.01 -10.58
C LEU A 61 -0.68 -6.46 -10.80
N GLU A 62 -0.72 -6.90 -12.06
CA GLU A 62 -1.06 -8.28 -12.49
C GLU A 62 -0.04 -9.34 -12.00
N GLY A 63 1.13 -8.90 -11.53
CA GLY A 63 2.16 -9.73 -10.92
C GLY A 63 2.78 -9.07 -9.70
N ASN A 64 4.00 -9.50 -9.36
CA ASN A 64 4.71 -8.91 -8.23
C ASN A 64 5.54 -7.69 -8.62
N GLU A 65 5.85 -7.44 -9.89
CA GLU A 65 6.78 -6.37 -10.27
C GLU A 65 6.21 -5.40 -11.31
N PHE A 66 6.58 -4.14 -11.18
CA PHE A 66 6.27 -3.06 -12.10
C PHE A 66 7.39 -2.01 -12.10
N SER A 67 7.75 -1.48 -13.27
CA SER A 67 8.85 -0.52 -13.39
C SER A 67 8.35 0.91 -13.57
N ILE A 68 8.92 1.82 -12.79
CA ILE A 68 8.75 3.27 -12.88
C ILE A 68 10.13 3.88 -13.19
N GLY A 69 10.41 4.10 -14.47
CA GLY A 69 11.75 4.54 -14.89
C GLY A 69 12.81 3.51 -14.52
N SER A 70 13.79 3.91 -13.70
CA SER A 70 14.83 3.03 -13.15
C SER A 70 14.45 2.36 -11.83
N ILE A 71 13.25 2.61 -11.30
CA ILE A 71 12.76 2.02 -10.05
C ILE A 71 11.93 0.77 -10.37
N THR A 72 12.28 -0.35 -9.76
CA THR A 72 11.42 -1.55 -9.74
C THR A 72 10.58 -1.52 -8.47
N VAL A 73 9.26 -1.49 -8.65
CA VAL A 73 8.25 -1.65 -7.59
C VAL A 73 7.89 -3.12 -7.49
N THR A 74 8.16 -3.75 -6.35
CA THR A 74 7.77 -5.13 -6.06
C THR A 74 6.66 -5.16 -5.01
N LYS A 75 5.48 -5.66 -5.37
CA LYS A 75 4.37 -5.94 -4.46
C LYS A 75 4.78 -7.07 -3.51
N VAL A 76 4.62 -6.84 -2.21
CA VAL A 76 4.94 -7.81 -1.16
C VAL A 76 3.75 -8.04 -0.24
N PRO A 77 3.64 -9.23 0.39
CA PRO A 77 2.49 -9.57 1.22
C PRO A 77 2.32 -8.64 2.45
N ALA A 78 1.06 -8.32 2.76
CA ALA A 78 0.64 -7.62 3.96
C ALA A 78 -0.68 -8.24 4.48
N VAL A 79 -0.97 -8.09 5.78
CA VAL A 79 -2.21 -8.61 6.40
C VAL A 79 -2.82 -7.58 7.33
N HIS A 80 -4.00 -7.09 6.97
CA HIS A 80 -4.70 -6.01 7.67
C HIS A 80 -5.54 -6.52 8.86
N GLY A 81 -4.91 -7.24 9.79
CA GLY A 81 -5.61 -7.78 10.95
C GLY A 81 -4.81 -8.86 11.66
N ASP A 82 -5.00 -9.02 12.97
CA ASP A 82 -4.31 -10.05 13.75
C ASP A 82 -5.01 -11.41 13.74
N THR A 83 -6.28 -11.43 13.38
CA THR A 83 -7.09 -12.64 13.21
C THR A 83 -7.64 -12.73 11.80
N ALA A 84 -8.00 -13.94 11.36
CA ALA A 84 -8.60 -14.16 10.05
C ALA A 84 -9.90 -13.36 9.87
N ALA A 85 -10.74 -13.27 10.90
CA ALA A 85 -11.99 -12.51 10.83
C ALA A 85 -11.76 -11.00 10.66
N VAL A 86 -10.76 -10.44 11.34
CA VAL A 86 -10.40 -9.01 11.16
C VAL A 86 -9.77 -8.79 9.78
N ALA A 87 -8.85 -9.67 9.35
CA ALA A 87 -8.21 -9.54 8.05
C ALA A 87 -9.21 -9.69 6.88
N GLU A 88 -10.21 -10.56 7.01
CA GLU A 88 -11.30 -10.71 6.04
C GLU A 88 -12.17 -9.45 5.97
N GLU A 89 -12.57 -8.90 7.13
CA GLU A 89 -13.35 -7.66 7.20
C GLU A 89 -12.59 -6.46 6.63
N MET A 90 -11.29 -6.36 6.90
CA MET A 90 -10.45 -5.25 6.43
C MET A 90 -9.96 -5.40 4.99
N GLY A 91 -10.20 -6.56 4.36
CA GLY A 91 -9.90 -6.80 2.97
C GLY A 91 -8.40 -6.88 2.62
N CYS A 92 -8.15 -6.93 1.31
CA CYS A 92 -6.81 -7.11 0.75
C CYS A 92 -5.98 -5.83 0.86
N VAL A 93 -4.73 -6.00 1.27
CA VAL A 93 -3.73 -4.93 1.36
C VAL A 93 -2.38 -5.45 0.86
N SER A 94 -1.53 -4.54 0.40
CA SER A 94 -0.17 -4.87 -0.04
C SER A 94 0.87 -3.93 0.57
N GLY A 95 2.08 -4.46 0.75
CA GLY A 95 3.29 -3.65 0.90
C GLY A 95 4.01 -3.50 -0.44
N PHE A 96 5.01 -2.62 -0.49
CA PHE A 96 5.85 -2.42 -1.68
C PHE A 96 7.32 -2.29 -1.33
N ILE A 97 8.17 -2.97 -2.10
CA ILE A 97 9.59 -2.72 -2.18
C ILE A 97 9.85 -1.83 -3.39
N LEU A 98 10.54 -0.72 -3.21
CA LEU A 98 11.01 0.15 -4.29
C LEU A 98 12.53 0.02 -4.37
N SER A 99 13.01 -0.60 -5.43
CA SER A 99 14.44 -0.80 -5.69
C SER A 99 14.92 0.17 -6.76
N GLY A 100 15.76 1.13 -6.36
CA GLY A 100 16.52 1.98 -7.27
C GLY A 100 17.94 1.42 -7.49
N GLU A 101 18.82 2.22 -8.11
CA GLU A 101 20.19 1.80 -8.43
C GLU A 101 21.02 1.44 -7.19
N ASP A 102 20.97 2.28 -6.14
CA ASP A 102 21.82 2.13 -4.94
C ASP A 102 21.03 2.00 -3.63
N LYS A 103 19.70 2.06 -3.69
CA LYS A 103 18.84 2.10 -2.50
C LYS A 103 17.56 1.31 -2.67
N THR A 104 17.16 0.66 -1.59
CA THR A 104 15.89 -0.05 -1.48
C THR A 104 15.04 0.51 -0.34
N LEU A 105 13.81 0.86 -0.66
CA LEU A 105 12.79 1.31 0.28
C LEU A 105 11.72 0.23 0.45
N TYR A 106 11.33 -0.09 1.69
CA TYR A 106 10.20 -0.94 2.00
C TYR A 106 9.06 -0.12 2.62
N ILE A 107 7.92 -0.06 1.94
CA ILE A 107 6.65 0.43 2.48
C ILE A 107 5.85 -0.79 2.94
N ALA A 108 5.64 -0.94 4.24
CA ALA A 108 5.05 -2.17 4.79
C ALA A 108 3.56 -2.35 4.44
N GLY A 109 2.86 -1.25 4.16
CA GLY A 109 1.41 -1.23 4.06
C GLY A 109 0.76 -1.41 5.44
N ASP A 110 -0.56 -1.56 5.43
CA ASP A 110 -1.36 -1.78 6.63
C ASP A 110 -1.26 -3.24 7.07
N THR A 111 -0.31 -3.52 7.96
CA THR A 111 0.06 -4.89 8.25
C THR A 111 0.40 -5.13 9.71
N VAL A 112 -0.06 -6.26 10.25
CA VAL A 112 0.47 -6.80 11.50
C VAL A 112 1.81 -7.49 11.28
N PHE A 113 2.60 -7.65 12.35
CA PHE A 113 3.81 -8.45 12.26
C PHE A 113 3.47 -9.95 12.20
N TYR A 114 3.78 -10.58 11.07
CA TYR A 114 3.64 -12.01 10.84
C TYR A 114 4.81 -12.57 10.02
N TYR A 115 4.78 -13.87 9.72
CA TYR A 115 5.86 -14.55 9.02
C TYR A 115 6.19 -13.95 7.63
N GLY A 116 5.19 -13.41 6.92
CA GLY A 116 5.41 -12.75 5.63
C GLY A 116 6.33 -11.54 5.76
N ILE A 117 6.09 -10.67 6.75
CA ILE A 117 6.95 -9.50 7.03
C ILE A 117 8.37 -9.94 7.36
N LYS A 118 8.53 -10.98 8.19
CA LYS A 118 9.88 -11.51 8.50
C LYS A 118 10.62 -11.95 7.23
N ARG A 119 9.95 -12.66 6.33
CA ARG A 119 10.53 -13.08 5.04
C ARG A 119 10.89 -11.90 4.15
N THR A 120 10.01 -10.91 4.03
CA THR A 120 10.27 -9.70 3.25
C THR A 120 11.52 -8.96 3.77
N LEU A 121 11.67 -8.83 5.09
CA LEU A 121 12.84 -8.21 5.70
C LEU A 121 14.14 -8.99 5.42
N GLU A 122 14.08 -10.33 5.50
CA GLU A 122 15.24 -11.21 5.25
C GLU A 122 15.65 -11.24 3.77
N GLU A 123 14.67 -11.19 2.87
CA GLU A 123 14.85 -11.26 1.41
C GLU A 123 15.39 -9.96 0.84
N TYR A 124 14.73 -8.83 1.13
CA TYR A 124 15.04 -7.55 0.48
C TYR A 124 16.07 -6.71 1.22
N LYS A 125 16.25 -6.91 2.54
CA LYS A 125 17.22 -6.19 3.38
C LYS A 125 17.26 -4.67 3.09
N SER A 126 16.08 -4.07 2.98
CA SER A 126 15.91 -2.69 2.52
C SER A 126 16.67 -1.69 3.39
N ASP A 127 17.27 -0.67 2.77
CA ASP A 127 17.98 0.40 3.46
C ASP A 127 17.06 1.23 4.36
N VAL A 128 15.82 1.44 3.91
CA VAL A 128 14.81 2.22 4.61
C VAL A 128 13.52 1.40 4.69
N ILE A 129 12.90 1.41 5.86
CA ILE A 129 11.62 0.72 6.10
C ILE A 129 10.64 1.74 6.68
N VAL A 130 9.44 1.81 6.10
CA VAL A 130 8.34 2.69 6.50
C VAL A 130 7.16 1.82 6.94
N PRO A 131 7.03 1.60 8.27
CA PRO A 131 5.88 0.89 8.84
C PRO A 131 4.77 1.86 9.30
N ASN A 132 3.53 1.39 9.25
CA ASN A 132 2.38 2.09 9.83
C ASN A 132 2.21 1.68 11.30
N CYS A 133 2.72 2.51 12.23
CA CYS A 133 2.82 2.19 13.66
C CYS A 133 1.79 2.90 14.56
N CYS A 134 0.53 2.95 14.13
CA CYS A 134 -0.53 3.68 14.84
C CYS A 134 -1.29 2.86 15.89
N GLU A 135 -1.15 1.53 15.91
CA GLU A 135 -1.93 0.61 16.77
C GLU A 135 -3.44 0.89 16.72
N ALA A 136 -4.00 1.10 15.53
CA ALA A 136 -5.45 1.25 15.37
C ALA A 136 -6.21 -0.01 15.90
N THR A 137 -7.48 0.13 16.24
CA THR A 137 -8.25 -0.98 16.85
C THR A 137 -9.69 -0.94 16.39
N LEU A 138 -10.30 -2.12 16.23
CA LEU A 138 -11.72 -2.28 15.99
C LEU A 138 -12.40 -2.89 17.23
N PRO A 139 -13.72 -2.76 17.39
CA PRO A 139 -14.45 -3.47 18.45
C PRO A 139 -14.25 -5.01 18.40
N LEU A 140 -13.93 -5.54 17.21
CA LEU A 140 -13.66 -6.96 16.95
C LEU A 140 -12.25 -7.42 17.37
N GLY A 141 -11.31 -6.53 17.66
CA GLY A 141 -9.92 -6.90 17.97
C GLY A 141 -8.89 -5.78 17.78
N ARG A 142 -7.61 -6.11 18.01
CA ARG A 142 -6.48 -5.19 17.81
C ARG A 142 -5.74 -5.51 16.52
N PHE A 143 -4.63 -4.82 16.26
CA PHE A 143 -3.59 -5.21 15.31
C PHE A 143 -2.41 -5.91 16.06
N ARG A 144 -2.63 -7.02 16.81
CA ARG A 144 -1.51 -7.78 17.45
C ARG A 144 -1.59 -9.31 17.39
N HIS A 145 -0.67 -9.88 16.60
CA HIS A 145 0.00 -11.20 16.67
C HIS A 145 -0.78 -12.54 16.54
N ILE A 146 -0.34 -13.27 15.48
CA ILE A 146 -0.29 -14.73 15.21
C ILE A 146 -1.62 -15.45 14.88
N PHE A 147 -1.86 -15.71 13.58
CA PHE A 147 -1.77 -17.05 12.98
C PHE A 147 -1.66 -16.95 11.44
N ALA A 148 -1.07 -17.98 10.83
CA ALA A 148 -0.85 -18.08 9.39
C ALA A 148 -2.16 -18.29 8.64
N GLY A 149 -2.47 -17.41 7.68
CA GLY A 149 -3.62 -17.63 6.80
C GLY A 149 -4.04 -16.40 5.99
N CYS A 150 -3.24 -16.01 5.01
CA CYS A 150 -3.75 -15.75 3.66
C CYS A 150 -2.56 -15.87 2.70
N VAL A 151 -2.54 -16.95 1.93
CA VAL A 151 -1.61 -17.16 0.82
C VAL A 151 -2.48 -17.48 -0.38
N ALA A 152 -2.63 -16.50 -1.26
CA ALA A 152 -2.73 -16.65 -2.70
C ALA A 152 -2.34 -15.31 -3.32
#